data_AF-A0A7C5JXA9-F1
#
_entry.id   AF-A0A7C5JXA9-F1
#
_cell.length_a   1.000
_cell.length_b   1.000
_cell.length_c   1.000
_cell.angle_alpha   90.00
_cell.angle_beta   90.00
_cell.angle_gamma   90.00
#
_symmetry.space_group_name_H-M   'P 1'
#
loop_
_entity.id
_entity.type
_entity.pdbx_description
1 polymer ?
#
loop_
_entity_poly.entity_id
_entity_poly.type
_entity_poly.pdbx_seq_one_letter_code
_entity_poly.pdbx_strand_id
1 'polypeptide(L)'
;EEFYDVTDIFSNTGSKIIARALKKGSKVLAIKLPKFRGLIGFEIQPGRRLGTEMADRARKYVKGIFHIDELPNYGITQEEVDKVIERLNLGEFDAFVLVAAEEEIAKKALREVLQRAKEAIRGVPEETRRALPDGNTQYMRPLPGKARMYPETDIPPIFISEELKREILKNLPEYPQARVERYVKEYGIDKSLAQTLVDDERDELFEQLIAMSVKPSLAASILVVVLKGLKKEVPIENITEEHIKDAFKLLLDNRIAKEAFEEIFKELALHPEKTALQVAEEKGLTLLSEEEVEKIVEEVVRENIDVIKAKGMGAMGMLMGRAMAKLRGKADGKLVSQLVRKKIQEFSS
;
A
#
# COMPACT_ATOMS: atom_id res chain seq x y z
N GLU A 1 -40.92 -18.04 -19.90
CA GLU A 1 -39.44 -18.16 -19.90
C GLU A 1 -39.07 -18.93 -21.15
N GLU A 2 -39.06 -18.26 -22.29
CA GLU A 2 -38.76 -18.88 -23.58
C GLU A 2 -37.32 -18.52 -23.98
N PHE A 3 -36.51 -19.55 -24.23
CA PHE A 3 -35.15 -19.41 -24.75
C PHE A 3 -35.15 -19.88 -26.20
N TYR A 4 -34.76 -19.00 -27.11
CA TYR A 4 -34.77 -19.28 -28.53
C TYR A 4 -33.39 -19.78 -28.95
N ASP A 5 -33.33 -20.94 -29.61
CA ASP A 5 -32.10 -21.40 -30.23
C ASP A 5 -31.87 -20.59 -31.52
N VAL A 6 -30.77 -19.85 -31.55
CA VAL A 6 -30.36 -18.99 -32.67
C VAL A 6 -29.02 -19.45 -33.26
N THR A 7 -28.57 -20.66 -32.92
CA THR A 7 -27.26 -21.20 -33.29
C THR A 7 -27.02 -21.17 -34.79
N ASP A 8 -28.03 -21.50 -35.59
CA ASP A 8 -27.97 -21.54 -37.05
C ASP A 8 -27.64 -20.18 -37.68
N ILE A 9 -28.11 -19.08 -37.09
CA ILE A 9 -27.82 -17.70 -37.56
C ILE A 9 -26.31 -17.43 -37.51
N PHE A 10 -25.62 -18.00 -36.52
CA PHE A 10 -24.20 -17.76 -36.27
C PHE A 10 -23.26 -18.82 -36.85
N SER A 11 -23.76 -19.73 -37.70
CA SER A 11 -22.97 -20.83 -38.27
C SER A 11 -21.70 -20.36 -39.00
N ASN A 12 -21.76 -19.20 -39.65
CA ASN A 12 -20.67 -18.57 -40.40
C ASN A 12 -20.27 -17.20 -39.82
N THR A 13 -20.43 -16.99 -38.52
CA THR A 13 -20.20 -15.68 -37.91
C THR A 13 -18.75 -15.22 -37.94
N GLY A 14 -18.55 -13.91 -38.13
CA GLY A 14 -17.25 -13.24 -37.97
C GLY A 14 -16.79 -13.15 -36.52
N SER A 15 -17.68 -13.41 -35.55
CA SER A 15 -17.36 -13.35 -34.13
C SER A 15 -16.49 -14.53 -33.70
N LYS A 16 -15.22 -14.24 -33.39
CA LYS A 16 -14.27 -15.25 -32.86
C LYS A 16 -14.76 -15.92 -31.58
N ILE A 17 -15.55 -15.23 -30.76
CA ILE A 17 -16.03 -15.73 -29.47
C ILE A 17 -17.11 -16.80 -29.71
N ILE A 18 -18.12 -16.47 -30.52
CA ILE A 18 -19.22 -17.38 -30.85
C ILE A 18 -18.71 -18.56 -31.68
N ALA A 19 -17.90 -18.32 -32.72
CA ALA A 19 -17.34 -19.38 -33.55
C ALA A 19 -16.51 -20.40 -32.74
N ARG A 20 -15.77 -19.95 -31.71
CA ARG A 20 -15.05 -20.85 -30.81
C ARG A 20 -15.98 -21.67 -29.91
N ALA A 21 -17.09 -21.09 -29.45
CA ALA A 21 -18.09 -21.82 -28.68
C ALA A 21 -18.75 -22.91 -29.54
N LEU A 22 -19.17 -22.56 -30.76
CA LEU A 22 -19.81 -23.49 -31.70
C LEU A 22 -18.89 -24.67 -32.08
N LYS A 23 -17.59 -24.43 -32.30
CA LYS A 23 -16.61 -25.49 -32.56
C LYS A 23 -16.48 -26.51 -31.42
N LYS A 24 -16.88 -26.14 -30.19
CA LYS A 24 -16.89 -27.03 -29.02
C LYS A 24 -18.24 -27.73 -28.82
N GLY A 25 -19.17 -27.63 -29.76
CA GLY A 25 -20.53 -28.17 -29.64
C GLY A 25 -21.45 -27.35 -28.73
N SER A 26 -21.09 -26.11 -28.40
CA SER A 26 -21.97 -25.19 -27.67
C SER A 26 -23.08 -24.64 -28.58
N LYS A 27 -24.14 -24.10 -27.96
CA LYS A 27 -25.25 -23.43 -28.65
C LYS A 27 -25.22 -21.92 -28.40
N VAL A 28 -25.94 -21.18 -29.26
CA VAL A 28 -26.23 -19.77 -29.03
C VAL A 28 -27.71 -19.64 -28.73
N LEU A 29 -28.03 -19.28 -27.49
CA LEU A 29 -29.39 -19.07 -27.04
C LEU A 29 -29.68 -17.59 -26.88
N ALA A 30 -30.90 -17.20 -27.21
CA ALA A 30 -31.39 -15.83 -27.09
C ALA A 30 -32.59 -15.76 -26.13
N ILE A 31 -32.75 -14.61 -25.49
CA ILE A 31 -33.97 -14.26 -24.76
C ILE A 31 -34.51 -12.92 -25.23
N LYS A 32 -35.84 -12.83 -25.38
CA LYS A 32 -36.57 -11.59 -25.65
C LYS A 32 -36.81 -10.82 -24.34
N LEU A 33 -36.44 -9.55 -24.31
CA LEU A 33 -36.73 -8.60 -23.23
C LEU A 33 -37.62 -7.47 -23.78
N PRO A 34 -38.95 -7.55 -23.59
CA PRO A 34 -39.87 -6.57 -24.16
C PRO A 34 -39.64 -5.16 -23.60
N LYS A 35 -39.64 -4.14 -24.47
CA LYS A 35 -39.42 -2.72 -24.10
C LYS A 35 -38.07 -2.38 -23.43
N PHE A 36 -37.04 -3.22 -23.59
CA PHE A 36 -35.70 -2.98 -23.02
C PHE A 36 -34.71 -2.30 -23.99
N ARG A 37 -35.10 -2.01 -25.22
CA ARG A 37 -34.19 -1.43 -26.23
C ARG A 37 -33.72 -0.03 -25.81
N GLY A 38 -32.42 0.21 -25.96
CA GLY A 38 -31.73 1.43 -25.50
C GLY A 38 -31.48 1.49 -24.00
N LEU A 39 -32.15 0.66 -23.19
CA LEU A 39 -32.02 0.65 -21.73
C LEU A 39 -30.90 -0.28 -21.26
N ILE A 40 -30.63 -1.38 -21.96
CA ILE A 40 -29.54 -2.30 -21.60
C ILE A 40 -28.19 -1.61 -21.82
N GLY A 41 -28.07 -0.86 -22.92
CA GLY A 41 -26.89 -0.04 -23.22
C GLY A 41 -26.77 1.25 -22.41
N PHE A 42 -27.78 1.61 -21.60
CA PHE A 42 -27.77 2.86 -20.84
C PHE A 42 -26.71 2.82 -19.73
N GLU A 43 -25.90 3.86 -19.68
CA GLU A 43 -24.83 4.02 -18.70
C GLU A 43 -25.40 4.45 -17.34
N ILE A 44 -25.19 3.61 -16.32
CA ILE A 44 -25.72 3.81 -14.96
C ILE A 44 -24.65 4.27 -13.97
N GLN A 45 -23.38 4.02 -14.28
CA GLN A 45 -22.19 4.51 -13.58
C GLN A 45 -21.10 4.73 -14.63
N PRO A 46 -20.09 5.60 -14.40
CA PRO A 46 -19.00 5.81 -15.34
C PRO A 46 -18.37 4.49 -15.81
N GLY A 47 -18.49 4.18 -17.10
CA GLY A 47 -17.99 2.95 -17.72
C GLY A 47 -18.81 1.68 -17.48
N ARG A 48 -19.99 1.75 -16.82
CA ARG A 48 -20.87 0.60 -16.54
C ARG A 48 -22.30 0.86 -16.98
N ARG A 49 -22.88 -0.13 -17.64
CA ARG A 49 -24.25 -0.08 -18.20
C ARG A 49 -25.18 -1.03 -17.45
N LEU A 50 -26.49 -0.91 -17.69
CA LEU A 50 -27.43 -1.93 -17.20
C LEU A 50 -27.08 -3.34 -17.70
N GLY A 51 -26.57 -3.45 -18.94
CA GLY A 51 -26.03 -4.69 -19.51
C GLY A 51 -24.84 -5.23 -18.72
N THR A 52 -24.02 -4.37 -18.11
CA THR A 52 -22.93 -4.78 -17.22
C THR A 52 -23.48 -5.47 -15.96
N GLU A 53 -24.60 -5.00 -15.41
CA GLU A 53 -25.26 -5.63 -14.25
C GLU A 53 -25.88 -6.99 -14.59
N MET A 54 -26.49 -7.09 -15.78
CA MET A 54 -26.99 -8.36 -16.30
C MET A 54 -25.84 -9.36 -16.54
N ALA A 55 -24.72 -8.88 -17.08
CA ALA A 55 -23.52 -9.68 -17.29
C ALA A 55 -22.90 -10.15 -15.97
N ASP A 56 -22.85 -9.31 -14.94
CA ASP A 56 -22.30 -9.67 -13.64
C ASP A 56 -23.13 -10.76 -12.95
N ARG A 57 -24.46 -10.75 -13.08
CA ARG A 57 -25.36 -11.82 -12.61
C ARG A 57 -25.14 -13.12 -13.39
N ALA A 58 -25.03 -13.02 -14.71
CA ALA A 58 -24.74 -14.14 -15.58
C ALA A 58 -23.33 -14.72 -15.40
N ARG A 59 -22.38 -13.94 -14.82
CA ARG A 59 -20.97 -14.33 -14.68
C ARG A 59 -20.76 -15.58 -13.83
N LYS A 60 -21.75 -15.92 -12.98
CA LYS A 60 -21.80 -17.19 -12.25
C LYS A 60 -21.73 -18.42 -13.18
N TYR A 61 -22.22 -18.29 -14.42
CA TYR A 61 -22.34 -19.39 -15.38
C TYR A 61 -21.51 -19.17 -16.65
N VAL A 62 -21.36 -17.93 -17.11
CA VAL A 62 -20.70 -17.61 -18.39
C VAL A 62 -19.70 -16.45 -18.26
N LYS A 63 -18.80 -16.28 -19.23
CA LYS A 63 -17.80 -15.18 -19.16
C LYS A 63 -18.40 -13.81 -19.45
N GLY A 64 -19.47 -13.77 -20.23
CA GLY A 64 -20.15 -12.56 -20.66
C GLY A 64 -21.42 -12.91 -21.43
N ILE A 65 -22.17 -11.86 -21.77
CA ILE A 65 -23.39 -11.92 -22.56
C ILE A 65 -23.22 -10.97 -23.75
N PHE A 66 -24.05 -11.12 -24.79
CA PHE A 66 -24.18 -10.11 -25.83
C PHE A 66 -25.59 -9.51 -25.79
N HIS A 67 -25.77 -8.21 -25.97
CA HIS A 67 -27.11 -7.62 -26.02
C HIS A 67 -27.30 -6.69 -27.22
N ILE A 68 -28.55 -6.48 -27.63
CA ILE A 68 -28.85 -5.69 -28.84
C ILE A 68 -28.22 -4.29 -28.83
N ASP A 69 -28.20 -3.60 -27.69
CA ASP A 69 -27.72 -2.20 -27.62
C ASP A 69 -26.18 -2.04 -27.75
N GLU A 70 -25.41 -3.12 -27.68
CA GLU A 70 -23.95 -3.09 -27.94
C GLU A 70 -23.59 -3.69 -29.31
N LEU A 71 -24.59 -4.14 -30.08
CA LEU A 71 -24.44 -4.74 -31.40
C LEU A 71 -24.98 -3.77 -32.48
N PRO A 72 -24.38 -3.73 -33.69
CA PRO A 72 -23.36 -4.63 -34.23
C PRO A 72 -21.94 -4.33 -33.69
N ASN A 73 -21.28 -5.35 -33.14
CA ASN A 73 -19.93 -5.27 -32.61
C ASN A 73 -19.37 -6.70 -32.38
N TYR A 74 -18.12 -6.83 -31.92
CA TYR A 74 -17.49 -8.12 -31.57
C TYR A 74 -17.46 -9.15 -32.72
N GLY A 75 -17.50 -8.67 -33.96
CA GLY A 75 -17.55 -9.49 -35.17
C GLY A 75 -18.93 -10.04 -35.54
N ILE A 76 -19.99 -9.61 -34.83
CA ILE A 76 -21.39 -9.88 -35.17
C ILE A 76 -21.87 -8.81 -36.16
N THR A 77 -22.41 -9.24 -37.31
CA THR A 77 -22.84 -8.32 -38.38
C THR A 77 -24.26 -7.82 -38.15
N GLN A 78 -24.63 -6.72 -38.80
CA GLN A 78 -26.02 -6.22 -38.76
C GLN A 78 -27.00 -7.25 -39.33
N GLU A 79 -26.63 -7.99 -40.37
CA GLU A 79 -27.45 -9.07 -40.93
C GLU A 79 -27.74 -10.19 -39.90
N GLU A 80 -26.78 -10.53 -39.05
CA GLU A 80 -26.98 -11.51 -37.98
C GLU A 80 -27.92 -10.96 -36.90
N VAL A 81 -27.77 -9.67 -36.54
CA VAL A 81 -28.67 -8.99 -35.61
C VAL A 81 -30.10 -8.96 -36.15
N ASP A 82 -30.30 -8.62 -37.42
CA ASP A 82 -31.61 -8.54 -38.07
C ASP A 82 -32.30 -9.92 -38.13
N LYS A 83 -31.55 -10.99 -38.41
CA LYS A 83 -32.07 -12.37 -38.35
C LYS A 83 -32.53 -12.78 -36.95
N VAL A 84 -31.82 -12.34 -35.91
CA VAL A 84 -32.23 -12.59 -34.52
C VAL A 84 -33.51 -11.81 -34.20
N ILE A 85 -33.61 -10.55 -34.63
CA ILE A 85 -34.81 -9.71 -34.47
C ILE A 85 -36.03 -10.38 -35.11
N GLU A 86 -35.87 -10.87 -36.35
CA GLU A 86 -36.93 -11.55 -37.10
C GLU A 86 -37.37 -12.84 -36.38
N ARG A 87 -36.42 -13.68 -35.96
CA ARG A 87 -36.73 -14.94 -35.29
C ARG A 87 -37.44 -14.78 -33.95
N LEU A 88 -37.05 -13.78 -33.18
CA LEU A 88 -37.67 -13.48 -31.89
C LEU A 88 -38.94 -12.62 -32.03
N ASN A 89 -39.31 -12.24 -33.26
CA ASN A 89 -40.42 -11.35 -33.58
C ASN A 89 -40.43 -10.11 -32.66
N LEU A 90 -39.30 -9.39 -32.64
CA LEU A 90 -39.10 -8.23 -31.78
C LEU A 90 -39.81 -7.00 -32.33
N GLY A 91 -40.58 -6.31 -31.48
CA GLY A 91 -41.09 -4.98 -31.80
C GLY A 91 -39.99 -3.91 -31.72
N GLU A 92 -40.32 -2.68 -32.12
CA GLU A 92 -39.37 -1.56 -32.18
C GLU A 92 -38.63 -1.31 -30.86
N PHE A 93 -39.34 -1.43 -29.73
CA PHE A 93 -38.81 -1.20 -28.38
C PHE A 93 -38.27 -2.46 -27.69
N ASP A 94 -38.43 -3.64 -28.31
CA ASP A 94 -37.99 -4.89 -27.70
C ASP A 94 -36.50 -5.11 -27.89
N ALA A 95 -35.86 -5.77 -26.92
CA ALA A 95 -34.45 -6.11 -26.96
C ALA A 95 -34.24 -7.63 -26.89
N PHE A 96 -33.03 -8.07 -27.24
CA PHE A 96 -32.57 -9.42 -26.96
C PHE A 96 -31.24 -9.44 -26.24
N VAL A 97 -30.99 -10.54 -25.53
CA VAL A 97 -29.69 -10.91 -24.97
C VAL A 97 -29.33 -12.31 -25.45
N LEU A 98 -28.07 -12.50 -25.87
CA LEU A 98 -27.50 -13.76 -26.33
C LEU A 98 -26.48 -14.31 -25.33
N VAL A 99 -26.43 -15.63 -25.25
CA VAL A 99 -25.39 -16.36 -24.54
C VAL A 99 -24.90 -17.51 -25.41
N ALA A 100 -23.60 -17.57 -25.64
CA ALA A 100 -22.92 -18.66 -26.35
C ALA A 100 -22.20 -19.57 -25.35
N ALA A 101 -22.82 -20.70 -25.00
CA ALA A 101 -22.28 -21.70 -24.08
C ALA A 101 -22.94 -23.07 -24.31
N GLU A 102 -22.51 -24.08 -23.57
CA GLU A 102 -23.25 -25.35 -23.49
C GLU A 102 -24.72 -25.08 -23.13
N GLU A 103 -25.66 -25.80 -23.74
CA GLU A 103 -27.10 -25.48 -23.71
C GLU A 103 -27.63 -25.23 -22.27
N GLU A 104 -27.31 -26.12 -21.33
CA GLU A 104 -27.79 -25.99 -19.95
C GLU A 104 -27.14 -24.83 -19.19
N ILE A 105 -25.88 -24.51 -19.47
CA ILE A 105 -25.17 -23.37 -18.90
C ILE A 105 -25.75 -22.06 -19.48
N ALA A 106 -26.01 -22.03 -20.79
CA ALA A 106 -26.61 -20.88 -21.46
C ALA A 106 -28.02 -20.59 -20.92
N LYS A 107 -28.85 -21.62 -20.73
CA LYS A 107 -30.17 -21.47 -20.08
C LYS A 107 -30.06 -20.91 -18.67
N LYS A 108 -29.12 -21.41 -17.84
CA LYS A 108 -28.90 -20.91 -16.47
C LYS A 108 -28.47 -19.44 -16.47
N ALA A 109 -27.54 -19.05 -17.35
CA ALA A 109 -27.12 -17.67 -17.50
C ALA A 109 -28.27 -16.74 -17.93
N LEU A 110 -29.04 -17.14 -18.94
CA LEU A 110 -30.18 -16.35 -19.43
C LEU A 110 -31.30 -16.24 -18.39
N ARG A 111 -31.48 -17.23 -17.50
CA ARG A 111 -32.39 -17.12 -16.34
C ARG A 111 -31.95 -16.02 -15.38
N GLU A 112 -30.65 -15.91 -15.08
CA GLU A 112 -30.13 -14.83 -14.23
C GLU A 112 -30.28 -13.46 -14.90
N VAL A 113 -30.03 -13.36 -16.20
CA VAL A 113 -30.28 -12.12 -16.98
C VAL A 113 -31.76 -11.74 -16.91
N LEU A 114 -32.67 -12.68 -17.12
CA LEU A 114 -34.10 -12.45 -17.04
C LEU A 114 -34.52 -11.98 -15.65
N GLN A 115 -33.97 -12.61 -14.61
CA GLN A 115 -34.24 -12.24 -13.23
C GLN A 115 -33.77 -10.80 -12.96
N ARG A 116 -32.57 -10.43 -13.41
CA ARG A 116 -32.05 -9.06 -13.28
C ARG A 116 -32.86 -8.05 -14.08
N ALA A 117 -33.38 -8.42 -15.25
CA ALA A 117 -34.27 -7.59 -16.05
C ALA A 117 -35.62 -7.38 -15.33
N LYS A 118 -36.21 -8.43 -14.76
CA LYS A 118 -37.43 -8.32 -13.93
C LYS A 118 -37.22 -7.38 -12.73
N GLU A 119 -36.06 -7.45 -12.08
CA GLU A 119 -35.68 -6.55 -10.99
C GLU A 119 -35.52 -5.11 -11.45
N ALA A 120 -34.93 -4.88 -12.64
CA ALA A 120 -34.75 -3.54 -13.20
C ALA A 120 -36.08 -2.80 -13.45
N ILE A 121 -37.15 -3.53 -13.78
CA ILE A 121 -38.50 -2.95 -13.91
C ILE A 121 -39.02 -2.43 -12.56
N ARG A 122 -38.64 -3.08 -11.46
CA ARG A 122 -39.07 -2.69 -10.11
C ARG A 122 -38.21 -1.56 -9.53
N GLY A 123 -36.91 -1.57 -9.80
CA GLY A 123 -35.98 -0.54 -9.34
C GLY A 123 -34.58 -1.07 -9.05
N VAL A 124 -33.95 -0.54 -8.00
CA VAL A 124 -32.62 -0.96 -7.55
C VAL A 124 -32.76 -2.20 -6.66
N PRO A 125 -32.20 -3.37 -7.06
CA PRO A 125 -32.31 -4.58 -6.26
C PRO A 125 -31.42 -4.51 -5.01
N GLU A 126 -31.88 -5.17 -3.94
CA GLU A 126 -31.08 -5.39 -2.74
C GLU A 126 -30.01 -6.46 -2.99
N GLU A 127 -28.73 -6.09 -2.86
CA GLU A 127 -27.61 -6.98 -3.18
C GLU A 127 -26.32 -6.58 -2.44
N THR A 128 -25.40 -7.54 -2.32
CA THR A 128 -24.04 -7.27 -1.86
C THR A 128 -23.14 -7.04 -3.07
N ARG A 129 -22.47 -5.89 -3.08
CA ARG A 129 -21.54 -5.49 -4.14
C ARG A 129 -20.13 -5.35 -3.57
N ARG A 130 -19.11 -5.60 -4.39
CA ARG A 130 -17.71 -5.32 -4.07
C ARG A 130 -17.29 -3.97 -4.64
N ALA A 131 -16.43 -3.25 -3.92
CA ALA A 131 -15.81 -2.02 -4.41
C ALA A 131 -14.81 -2.33 -5.54
N LEU A 132 -14.70 -1.39 -6.47
CA LEU A 132 -13.73 -1.40 -7.56
C LEU A 132 -12.75 -0.22 -7.40
N PRO A 133 -11.53 -0.29 -7.97
CA PRO A 133 -10.52 0.76 -7.82
C PRO A 133 -10.92 2.12 -8.41
N ASP A 134 -11.85 2.13 -9.36
CA ASP A 134 -12.41 3.32 -10.00
C ASP A 134 -13.51 4.00 -9.17
N GLY A 135 -13.80 3.48 -7.97
CA GLY A 135 -14.89 3.95 -7.10
C GLY A 135 -16.26 3.37 -7.46
N ASN A 136 -16.35 2.57 -8.53
CA ASN A 136 -17.58 1.85 -8.85
C ASN A 136 -17.77 0.64 -7.93
N THR A 137 -18.91 -0.03 -8.11
CA THR A 137 -19.20 -1.28 -7.42
C THR A 137 -19.63 -2.36 -8.41
N GLN A 138 -19.43 -3.62 -8.07
CA GLN A 138 -19.80 -4.77 -8.88
C GLN A 138 -20.61 -5.77 -8.08
N TYR A 139 -21.69 -6.31 -8.66
CA TYR A 139 -22.46 -7.37 -8.05
C TYR A 139 -21.58 -8.55 -7.64
N MET A 140 -21.78 -9.04 -6.40
CA MET A 140 -21.06 -10.19 -5.85
C MET A 140 -22.02 -11.32 -5.49
N ARG A 141 -23.06 -11.04 -4.69
CA ARG A 141 -24.04 -12.02 -4.24
C ARG A 141 -25.33 -11.34 -3.74
N PRO A 142 -26.43 -12.08 -3.56
CA PRO A 142 -27.61 -11.55 -2.87
C PRO A 142 -27.26 -11.17 -1.41
N LEU A 143 -28.07 -10.31 -0.79
CA LEU A 143 -27.91 -10.02 0.63
C LEU A 143 -27.97 -11.33 1.45
N PRO A 144 -27.07 -11.50 2.44
CA PRO A 144 -27.19 -12.60 3.39
C PRO A 144 -28.58 -12.61 4.03
N GLY A 145 -29.14 -13.80 4.21
CA GLY A 145 -30.37 -13.96 4.98
C GLY A 145 -30.18 -13.52 6.44
N LYS A 146 -31.28 -13.33 7.15
CA LYS A 146 -31.24 -12.97 8.58
C LYS A 146 -30.51 -14.06 9.37
N ALA A 147 -29.50 -13.66 10.14
CA ALA A 147 -28.82 -14.56 11.06
C ALA A 147 -29.82 -15.08 12.11
N ARG A 148 -29.78 -16.39 12.37
CA ARG A 148 -30.51 -17.01 13.48
C ARG A 148 -29.52 -17.17 14.62
N MET A 149 -29.80 -16.53 15.75
CA MET A 149 -28.94 -16.55 16.93
C MET A 149 -29.67 -17.26 18.06
N TYR A 150 -28.91 -18.01 18.86
CA TYR A 150 -29.34 -18.55 20.14
C TYR A 150 -28.21 -18.30 21.15
N PRO A 151 -28.50 -18.22 22.46
CA PRO A 151 -27.46 -18.04 23.45
C PRO A 151 -26.45 -19.20 23.42
N GLU A 152 -25.16 -18.87 23.30
CA GLU A 152 -24.07 -19.84 23.43
C GLU A 152 -24.07 -20.41 24.86
N THR A 153 -24.20 -21.72 24.99
CA THR A 153 -24.32 -22.41 26.30
C THR A 153 -22.98 -22.89 26.83
N ASP A 154 -21.97 -23.02 25.97
CA ASP A 154 -20.64 -23.48 26.36
C ASP A 154 -19.87 -22.40 27.13
N ILE A 155 -20.22 -21.12 26.91
CA ILE A 155 -19.58 -19.97 27.54
C ILE A 155 -20.52 -19.38 28.60
N PRO A 156 -20.17 -19.43 29.90
CA PRO A 156 -20.93 -18.74 30.93
C PRO A 156 -21.02 -17.24 30.67
N PRO A 157 -22.10 -16.57 31.09
CA PRO A 157 -22.20 -15.12 30.97
C PRO A 157 -21.04 -14.40 31.67
N ILE A 158 -20.37 -13.49 30.95
CA ILE A 158 -19.27 -12.68 31.49
C ILE A 158 -19.85 -11.37 32.04
N PHE A 159 -19.79 -11.21 33.37
CA PHE A 159 -20.19 -9.97 34.02
C PHE A 159 -19.04 -8.96 34.02
N ILE A 160 -19.26 -7.79 33.40
CA ILE A 160 -18.28 -6.70 33.38
C ILE A 160 -18.59 -5.76 34.54
N SER A 161 -17.79 -5.84 35.61
CA SER A 161 -17.99 -5.01 36.80
C SER A 161 -17.72 -3.53 36.53
N GLU A 162 -18.31 -2.65 37.35
CA GLU A 162 -18.08 -1.21 37.25
C GLU A 162 -16.64 -0.83 37.61
N GLU A 163 -16.00 -1.58 38.50
CA GLU A 163 -14.59 -1.43 38.84
C GLU A 163 -13.71 -1.68 37.62
N LEU A 164 -13.94 -2.77 36.89
CA LEU A 164 -13.19 -3.12 35.69
C LEU A 164 -13.39 -2.06 34.59
N LYS A 165 -14.62 -1.57 34.39
CA LYS A 165 -14.89 -0.49 33.43
C LYS A 165 -14.12 0.78 33.78
N ARG A 166 -14.13 1.19 35.06
CA ARG A 166 -13.41 2.39 35.51
C ARG A 166 -11.90 2.25 35.35
N GLU A 167 -11.35 1.07 35.62
CA GLU A 167 -9.93 0.79 35.42
C GLU A 167 -9.54 0.93 33.94
N ILE A 168 -10.29 0.30 33.03
CA ILE A 168 -10.03 0.40 31.58
C ILE A 168 -10.17 1.84 31.09
N LEU A 169 -11.26 2.53 31.46
CA LEU A 169 -11.50 3.91 31.04
C LEU A 169 -10.41 4.87 31.51
N LYS A 170 -9.82 4.62 32.70
CA LYS A 170 -8.71 5.41 33.23
C LYS A 170 -7.40 5.17 32.48
N ASN A 171 -7.22 3.98 31.91
CA ASN A 171 -5.99 3.53 31.25
C ASN A 171 -6.13 3.44 29.72
N LEU A 172 -7.08 4.16 29.12
CA LEU A 172 -7.21 4.19 27.66
C LEU A 172 -5.93 4.79 27.04
N PRO A 173 -5.37 4.14 26.01
CA PRO A 173 -4.23 4.71 25.31
C PRO A 173 -4.64 6.00 24.60
N GLU A 174 -3.67 6.89 24.41
CA GLU A 174 -3.86 8.10 23.62
C GLU A 174 -4.13 7.77 22.15
N TYR A 175 -5.00 8.55 21.51
CA TYR A 175 -5.22 8.44 20.06
C TYR A 175 -3.94 8.78 19.30
N PRO A 176 -3.64 8.11 18.16
CA PRO A 176 -2.48 8.39 17.32
C PRO A 176 -2.24 9.89 17.07
N GLN A 177 -3.30 10.63 16.72
CA GLN A 177 -3.22 12.07 16.47
C GLN A 177 -2.86 12.88 17.72
N ALA A 178 -3.35 12.48 18.89
CA ALA A 178 -3.00 13.12 20.15
C ALA A 178 -1.53 12.91 20.50
N ARG A 179 -0.96 11.73 20.18
CA ARG A 179 0.47 11.45 20.33
C ARG A 179 1.32 12.36 19.46
N VAL A 180 0.94 12.51 18.19
CA VAL A 180 1.63 13.42 17.25
C VAL A 180 1.66 14.84 17.81
N GLU A 181 0.53 15.35 18.30
CA GLU A 181 0.47 16.67 18.92
C GLU A 181 1.34 16.78 20.19
N ARG A 182 1.34 15.73 21.03
CA ARG A 182 2.19 15.65 22.22
C ARG A 182 3.66 15.70 21.86
N TYR A 183 4.11 14.93 20.87
CA TYR A 183 5.51 14.90 20.43
C TYR A 183 5.98 16.26 19.88
N VAL A 184 5.11 16.98 19.18
CA VAL A 184 5.43 18.33 18.71
C VAL A 184 5.53 19.31 19.87
N LYS A 185 4.57 19.28 20.81
CA LYS A 185 4.50 20.24 21.93
C LYS A 185 5.54 19.98 23.02
N GLU A 186 5.69 18.73 23.47
CA GLU A 186 6.53 18.35 24.61
C GLU A 186 7.96 18.05 24.20
N TYR A 187 8.17 17.40 23.05
CA TYR A 187 9.51 16.98 22.60
C TYR A 187 10.12 17.88 21.53
N GLY A 188 9.37 18.87 21.01
CA GLY A 188 9.86 19.84 20.02
C GLY A 188 10.24 19.20 18.69
N ILE A 189 9.65 18.04 18.35
CA ILE A 189 9.91 17.33 17.10
C ILE A 189 9.11 17.96 15.96
N ASP A 190 9.67 17.97 14.76
CA ASP A 190 8.95 18.39 13.57
C ASP A 190 7.69 17.54 13.33
N LYS A 191 6.59 18.18 12.95
CA LYS A 191 5.29 17.51 12.77
C LYS A 191 5.37 16.34 11.77
N SER A 192 6.15 16.46 10.70
CA SER A 192 6.29 15.39 9.71
C SER A 192 7.01 14.16 10.28
N LEU A 193 8.03 14.36 11.12
CA LEU A 193 8.72 13.28 11.82
C LEU A 193 7.82 12.63 12.87
N ALA A 194 7.10 13.43 13.66
CA ALA A 194 6.16 12.92 14.65
C ALA A 194 5.03 12.10 14.00
N GLN A 195 4.48 12.58 12.88
CA GLN A 195 3.47 11.84 12.11
C GLN A 195 4.03 10.52 11.58
N THR A 196 5.23 10.54 10.99
CA THR A 196 5.83 9.32 10.44
C THR A 196 6.15 8.29 11.53
N LEU A 197 6.58 8.73 12.72
CA LEU A 197 6.80 7.81 13.86
C LEU A 197 5.54 7.04 14.22
N VAL A 198 4.39 7.72 14.21
CA VAL A 198 3.09 7.12 14.57
C VAL A 198 2.52 6.29 13.41
N ASP A 199 2.62 6.77 12.18
CA ASP A 199 2.14 6.05 10.99
C ASP A 199 2.92 4.75 10.74
N ASP A 200 4.22 4.73 11.07
CA ASP A 200 5.09 3.55 10.94
C ASP A 200 5.08 2.66 12.20
N GLU A 201 4.21 2.93 13.19
CA GLU A 201 4.10 2.19 14.48
C GLU A 201 5.43 2.11 15.28
N ARG A 202 6.23 3.18 15.23
CA ARG A 202 7.55 3.30 15.92
C ARG A 202 7.50 4.21 17.14
N ASP A 203 6.32 4.70 17.48
CA ASP A 203 6.07 5.62 18.57
C ASP A 203 6.38 5.03 19.96
N GLU A 204 6.08 3.75 20.22
CA GLU A 204 6.44 3.08 21.48
C GLU A 204 7.96 2.95 21.64
N LEU A 205 8.64 2.49 20.58
CA LEU A 205 10.10 2.40 20.56
C LEU A 205 10.72 3.79 20.77
N PHE A 206 10.16 4.82 20.12
CA PHE A 206 10.59 6.20 20.32
C PHE A 206 10.47 6.62 21.80
N GLU A 207 9.32 6.39 22.45
CA GLU A 207 9.15 6.72 23.87
C GLU A 207 10.10 5.95 24.79
N GLN A 208 10.38 4.67 24.48
CA GLN A 208 11.37 3.88 25.20
C GLN A 208 12.78 4.48 25.07
N LEU A 209 13.16 4.99 23.88
CA LEU A 209 14.43 5.69 23.69
C LEU A 209 14.48 7.01 24.46
N ILE A 210 13.36 7.74 24.56
CA ILE A 210 13.30 8.96 25.38
C ILE A 210 13.48 8.62 26.85
N ALA A 211 12.86 7.52 27.33
CA ALA A 211 13.05 7.03 28.69
C ALA A 211 14.51 6.64 28.98
N MET A 212 15.27 6.21 27.96
CA MET A 212 16.72 5.99 28.04
C MET A 212 17.56 7.29 28.00
N SER A 213 16.93 8.46 28.07
CA SER A 213 17.59 9.78 27.98
C SER A 213 18.20 10.12 26.61
N VAL A 214 17.71 9.50 25.53
CA VAL A 214 18.08 9.90 24.16
C VAL A 214 17.39 11.22 23.80
N LYS A 215 18.11 12.11 23.10
CA LYS A 215 17.53 13.37 22.62
C LYS A 215 16.38 13.11 21.64
N PRO A 216 15.17 13.69 21.85
CA PRO A 216 14.02 13.37 21.02
C PRO A 216 14.21 13.62 19.52
N SER A 217 14.82 14.75 19.16
CA SER A 217 15.11 15.08 17.76
C SER A 217 16.02 14.06 17.08
N LEU A 218 16.98 13.50 17.83
CA LEU A 218 17.91 12.49 17.33
C LEU A 218 17.20 11.15 17.18
N ALA A 219 16.47 10.70 18.21
CA ALA A 219 15.69 9.46 18.15
C ALA A 219 14.74 9.47 16.95
N ALA A 220 13.96 10.53 16.79
CA ALA A 220 13.05 10.70 15.66
C ALA A 220 13.78 10.69 14.32
N SER A 221 14.91 11.41 14.19
CA SER A 221 15.69 11.44 12.96
C SER A 221 16.25 10.08 12.59
N ILE A 222 16.78 9.32 13.55
CA ILE A 222 17.36 8.00 13.28
C ILE A 222 16.26 6.99 12.93
N LEU A 223 15.17 6.96 13.71
CA LEU A 223 14.06 6.04 13.50
C LEU A 223 13.32 6.29 12.18
N VAL A 224 13.18 7.56 11.77
CA VAL A 224 12.44 7.91 10.56
C VAL A 224 13.37 8.07 9.36
N VAL A 225 14.38 8.94 9.44
CA VAL A 225 15.17 9.33 8.27
C VAL A 225 16.19 8.25 7.90
N VAL A 226 16.98 7.78 8.86
CA VAL A 226 18.06 6.81 8.58
C VAL A 226 17.48 5.47 8.15
N LEU A 227 16.56 4.89 8.92
CA LEU A 227 15.97 3.60 8.59
C LEU A 227 15.17 3.64 7.27
N LYS A 228 14.44 4.71 6.97
CA LYS A 228 13.74 4.85 5.69
C LYS A 228 14.69 5.05 4.51
N GLY A 229 15.82 5.73 4.73
CA GLY A 229 16.89 5.85 3.74
C GLY A 229 17.48 4.48 3.38
N LEU A 230 17.75 3.66 4.40
CA LEU A 230 18.33 2.32 4.23
C LEU A 230 17.40 1.31 3.55
N LYS A 231 16.08 1.51 3.59
CA LYS A 231 15.09 0.61 2.97
C LYS A 231 15.33 0.36 1.47
N LYS A 232 15.99 1.29 0.78
CA LYS A 232 16.33 1.15 -0.65
C LYS A 232 17.56 0.28 -0.90
N GLU A 233 18.41 0.10 0.10
CA GLU A 233 19.71 -0.56 -0.02
C GLU A 233 19.75 -1.92 0.67
N VAL A 234 19.04 -2.07 1.79
CA VAL A 234 19.11 -3.24 2.66
C VAL A 234 17.72 -3.62 3.21
N PRO A 235 17.52 -4.91 3.57
CA PRO A 235 16.27 -5.38 4.18
C PRO A 235 16.18 -4.92 5.64
N ILE A 236 15.67 -3.70 5.84
CA ILE A 236 15.55 -3.10 7.18
C ILE A 236 14.62 -3.88 8.11
N GLU A 237 13.81 -4.79 7.58
CA GLU A 237 12.93 -5.68 8.33
C GLU A 237 13.71 -6.66 9.24
N ASN A 238 14.99 -6.89 8.93
CA ASN A 238 15.88 -7.71 9.75
C ASN A 238 16.39 -6.98 11.02
N ILE A 239 16.22 -5.66 11.10
CA ILE A 239 16.66 -4.86 12.25
C ILE A 239 15.58 -4.94 13.34
N THR A 240 15.90 -5.56 14.46
CA THR A 240 15.01 -5.67 15.62
C THR A 240 15.02 -4.40 16.46
N GLU A 241 14.02 -4.23 17.31
CA GLU A 241 14.03 -3.14 18.30
C GLU A 241 15.24 -3.22 19.25
N GLU A 242 15.69 -4.42 19.57
CA GLU A 242 16.86 -4.64 20.44
C GLU A 242 18.13 -4.13 19.79
N HIS A 243 18.32 -4.39 18.49
CA HIS A 243 19.43 -3.82 17.71
C HIS A 243 19.43 -2.28 17.75
N ILE A 244 18.25 -1.67 17.62
CA ILE A 244 18.10 -0.22 17.67
C ILE A 244 18.45 0.29 19.07
N LYS A 245 17.86 -0.30 20.12
CA LYS A 245 18.12 0.06 21.52
C LYS A 245 19.60 -0.05 21.86
N ASP A 246 20.27 -1.12 21.43
CA ASP A 246 21.70 -1.34 21.69
C ASP A 246 22.57 -0.32 20.97
N ALA A 247 22.27 0.03 19.72
CA ALA A 247 22.97 1.12 19.03
C ALA A 247 22.81 2.45 19.79
N PHE A 248 21.62 2.75 20.33
CA PHE A 248 21.41 3.93 21.16
C PHE A 248 22.14 3.86 22.52
N LYS A 249 22.26 2.69 23.16
CA LYS A 249 23.11 2.53 24.36
C LYS A 249 24.57 2.87 24.07
N LEU A 250 25.12 2.36 22.96
CA LEU A 250 26.49 2.66 22.56
C LEU A 250 26.71 4.17 22.32
N LEU A 251 25.71 4.86 21.79
CA LEU A 251 25.74 6.31 21.65
C LEU A 251 25.77 7.00 23.03
N LEU A 252 24.90 6.59 23.96
CA LEU A 252 24.81 7.17 25.31
C LEU A 252 26.09 6.93 26.12
N ASP A 253 26.73 5.78 25.93
CA ASP A 253 28.01 5.41 26.53
C ASP A 253 29.21 6.13 25.88
N ASN A 254 28.98 7.04 24.93
CA ASN A 254 30.01 7.71 24.13
C ASN A 254 30.98 6.73 23.46
N ARG A 255 30.49 5.58 23.00
CA ARG A 255 31.29 4.59 22.26
C ARG A 255 31.24 4.80 20.75
N ILE A 256 30.15 5.36 20.23
CA ILE A 256 29.95 5.63 18.80
C ILE A 256 29.50 7.07 18.57
N ALA A 257 29.77 7.61 17.38
CA ALA A 257 29.20 8.88 16.92
C ALA A 257 27.80 8.67 16.34
N LYS A 258 27.00 9.74 16.26
CA LYS A 258 25.66 9.69 15.61
C LYS A 258 25.74 9.33 14.12
N GLU A 259 26.86 9.63 13.47
CA GLU A 259 27.13 9.30 12.07
C GLU A 259 27.35 7.80 11.85
N ALA A 260 27.62 7.02 12.91
CA ALA A 260 27.83 5.57 12.81
C ALA A 260 26.52 4.77 12.62
N PHE A 261 25.35 5.33 12.98
CA PHE A 261 24.07 4.62 12.93
C PHE A 261 23.74 4.07 11.54
N GLU A 262 24.03 4.83 10.49
CA GLU A 262 23.72 4.41 9.12
C GLU A 262 24.48 3.14 8.73
N GLU A 263 25.79 3.11 8.97
CA GLU A 263 26.62 1.94 8.65
C GLU A 263 26.32 0.77 9.60
N ILE A 264 26.07 1.04 10.89
CA ILE A 264 25.71 0.00 11.87
C ILE A 264 24.40 -0.67 11.45
N PHE A 265 23.35 0.10 11.18
CA PHE A 265 22.06 -0.46 10.77
C PHE A 265 22.12 -1.13 9.41
N LYS A 266 22.93 -0.62 8.49
CA LYS A 266 23.17 -1.27 7.19
C LYS A 266 23.76 -2.67 7.36
N GLU A 267 24.77 -2.81 8.21
CA GLU A 267 25.41 -4.10 8.48
C GLU A 267 24.47 -5.03 9.26
N LEU A 268 23.77 -4.53 10.27
CA LEU A 268 22.81 -5.33 11.05
C LEU A 268 21.63 -5.82 10.22
N ALA A 269 21.21 -5.07 9.19
CA ALA A 269 20.19 -5.53 8.25
C ALA A 269 20.68 -6.71 7.40
N LEU A 270 21.97 -6.76 7.07
CA LEU A 270 22.59 -7.85 6.30
C LEU A 270 22.99 -9.04 7.19
N HIS A 271 23.36 -8.76 8.44
CA HIS A 271 23.88 -9.71 9.42
C HIS A 271 23.15 -9.55 10.78
N PRO A 272 21.86 -9.95 10.86
CA PRO A 272 21.02 -9.75 12.04
C PRO A 272 21.44 -10.58 13.25
N GLU A 273 22.34 -11.56 13.09
CA GLU A 273 22.92 -12.33 14.18
C GLU A 273 23.93 -11.55 15.03
N LYS A 274 24.44 -10.42 14.51
CA LYS A 274 25.44 -9.59 15.18
C LYS A 274 24.78 -8.57 16.10
N THR A 275 25.51 -8.18 17.14
CA THR A 275 25.11 -7.03 17.98
C THR A 275 25.63 -5.72 17.39
N ALA A 276 24.98 -4.60 17.73
CA ALA A 276 25.45 -3.27 17.33
C ALA A 276 26.90 -3.01 17.78
N LEU A 277 27.32 -3.62 18.89
CA LEU A 277 28.67 -3.50 19.41
C LEU A 277 29.69 -4.22 18.52
N GLN A 278 29.42 -5.49 18.17
CA GLN A 278 30.29 -6.27 17.30
C GLN A 278 30.48 -5.57 15.95
N VAL A 279 29.39 -5.06 15.37
CA VAL A 279 29.44 -4.30 14.13
C VAL A 279 30.29 -3.03 14.27
N ALA A 280 30.11 -2.28 15.37
CA ALA A 280 30.89 -1.07 15.60
C ALA A 280 32.40 -1.35 15.72
N GLU A 281 32.78 -2.45 16.37
CA GLU A 281 34.19 -2.85 16.53
C GLU A 281 34.78 -3.38 15.21
N GLU A 282 34.08 -4.27 14.51
CA GLU A 282 34.53 -4.86 13.23
C GLU A 282 34.74 -3.81 12.13
N LYS A 283 33.84 -2.81 12.08
CA LYS A 283 33.91 -1.70 11.10
C LYS A 283 34.78 -0.55 11.58
N GLY A 284 35.31 -0.62 12.81
CA GLY A 284 36.11 0.44 13.42
C GLY A 284 35.36 1.77 13.54
N LEU A 285 34.06 1.72 13.87
CA LEU A 285 33.16 2.86 14.08
C LEU A 285 33.13 3.32 15.55
N THR A 286 34.01 2.78 16.39
CA THR A 286 34.21 3.26 17.76
C THR A 286 34.87 4.63 17.75
N LEU A 287 34.48 5.48 18.70
CA LEU A 287 35.04 6.82 18.85
C LEU A 287 36.55 6.75 19.16
N LEU A 288 37.34 7.53 18.41
CA LEU A 288 38.75 7.75 18.69
C LEU A 288 38.92 8.75 19.84
N SER A 289 40.07 8.68 20.53
CA SER A 289 40.45 9.68 21.52
C SER A 289 40.66 11.05 20.87
N GLU A 290 40.49 12.12 21.65
CA GLU A 290 40.68 13.50 21.16
C GLU A 290 42.08 13.71 20.54
N GLU A 291 43.10 13.07 21.11
CA GLU A 291 44.49 13.13 20.63
C GLU A 291 44.67 12.46 19.25
N GLU A 292 43.99 11.34 19.02
CA GLU A 292 43.99 10.65 17.72
C GLU A 292 43.24 11.46 16.66
N VAL A 293 42.10 12.05 17.04
CA VAL A 293 41.33 12.95 16.17
C VAL A 293 42.17 14.19 15.83
N GLU A 294 42.86 14.79 16.79
CA GLU A 294 43.72 15.95 16.57
C GLU A 294 44.86 15.63 15.59
N LYS A 295 45.52 14.48 15.72
CA LYS A 295 46.58 14.06 14.78
C LYS A 295 46.06 13.93 13.35
N ILE A 296 44.90 13.31 13.16
CA ILE A 296 44.29 13.13 11.83
C ILE A 296 43.87 14.48 11.25
N VAL A 297 43.29 15.37 12.07
CA VAL A 297 42.95 16.74 11.66
C VAL A 297 44.20 17.52 11.28
N GLU A 298 45.28 17.39 12.04
CA GLU A 298 46.56 18.04 11.74
C GLU A 298 47.16 17.56 10.42
N GLU A 299 47.10 16.26 10.13
CA GLU A 299 47.52 15.70 8.84
C GLU A 299 46.73 16.30 7.68
N VAL A 300 45.39 16.35 7.80
CA VAL A 300 44.52 16.96 6.79
C VAL A 300 44.81 18.44 6.60
N VAL A 301 45.08 19.17 7.68
CA VAL A 301 45.45 20.58 7.63
C VAL A 301 46.81 20.77 6.94
N ARG A 302 47.81 19.95 7.28
CA ARG A 302 49.16 19.98 6.67
C ARG A 302 49.13 19.68 5.18
N GLU A 303 48.37 18.68 4.76
CA GLU A 303 48.15 18.34 3.34
C GLU A 303 47.48 19.47 2.54
N ASN A 304 46.91 20.47 3.22
CA ASN A 304 46.11 21.53 2.62
C ASN A 304 46.55 22.94 3.03
N ILE A 305 47.79 23.09 3.49
CA ILE A 305 48.36 24.38 3.95
C ILE A 305 48.21 25.47 2.89
N ASP A 306 48.43 25.16 1.61
CA ASP A 306 48.38 26.14 0.53
C ASP A 306 46.97 26.73 0.35
N VAL A 307 45.94 25.88 0.54
CA VAL A 307 44.53 26.28 0.48
C VAL A 307 44.16 27.14 1.69
N ILE A 308 44.71 26.81 2.88
CA ILE A 308 44.51 27.58 4.11
C ILE A 308 45.15 28.95 3.99
N LYS A 309 46.37 29.05 3.49
CA LYS A 309 47.05 30.34 3.26
C LYS A 309 46.33 31.22 2.25
N ALA A 310 45.71 30.64 1.22
CA ALA A 310 45.00 31.38 0.19
C ALA A 310 43.58 31.83 0.61
N LYS A 311 42.87 31.05 1.45
CA LYS A 311 41.44 31.29 1.76
C LYS A 311 41.13 31.51 3.24
N GLY A 312 42.09 31.32 4.14
CA GLY A 312 41.91 31.40 5.59
C GLY A 312 40.71 30.58 6.10
N MET A 313 39.83 31.22 6.87
CA MET A 313 38.59 30.61 7.37
C MET A 313 37.62 30.14 6.27
N GLY A 314 37.75 30.64 5.02
CA GLY A 314 36.98 30.16 3.87
C GLY A 314 37.30 28.71 3.45
N ALA A 315 38.40 28.13 3.93
CA ALA A 315 38.75 26.72 3.70
C ALA A 315 38.03 25.74 4.65
N MET A 316 37.33 26.22 5.68
CA MET A 316 36.76 25.40 6.75
C MET A 316 35.81 24.30 6.24
N GLY A 317 34.90 24.63 5.31
CA GLY A 317 33.95 23.64 4.79
C GLY A 317 34.63 22.50 4.02
N MET A 318 35.68 22.81 3.25
CA MET A 318 36.45 21.82 2.49
C MET A 318 37.27 20.91 3.42
N LEU A 319 37.93 21.51 4.42
CA LEU A 319 38.73 20.77 5.41
C LEU A 319 37.87 19.91 6.31
N MET A 320 36.69 20.41 6.72
CA MET A 320 35.69 19.63 7.44
C MET A 320 35.25 18.42 6.61
N GLY A 321 34.97 18.59 5.30
CA GLY A 321 34.64 17.48 4.42
C GLY A 321 35.75 16.43 4.32
N ARG A 322 37.01 16.85 4.19
CA ARG A 322 38.17 15.93 4.13
C ARG A 322 38.46 15.23 5.45
N ALA A 323 38.38 15.95 6.57
CA ALA A 323 38.57 15.39 7.90
C ALA A 323 37.46 14.38 8.23
N MET A 324 36.20 14.72 7.95
CA MET A 324 35.07 13.81 8.14
C MET A 324 35.14 12.57 7.21
N ALA A 325 35.72 12.71 6.02
CA ALA A 325 35.96 11.56 5.14
C ALA A 325 37.01 10.60 5.70
N LYS A 326 38.12 11.11 6.27
CA LYS A 326 39.14 10.27 6.94
C LYS A 326 38.63 9.69 8.27
N LEU A 327 37.80 10.42 9.01
CA LEU A 327 37.26 10.07 10.32
C LEU A 327 35.88 9.40 10.27
N ARG A 328 35.41 8.95 9.10
CA ARG A 328 34.02 8.51 8.83
C ARG A 328 33.40 7.66 9.97
N GLY A 329 32.54 8.29 10.77
CA GLY A 329 31.82 7.64 11.89
C GLY A 329 32.63 7.44 13.19
N LYS A 330 33.91 7.82 13.21
CA LYS A 330 34.87 7.59 14.31
C LYS A 330 35.11 8.80 15.21
N ALA A 331 34.52 9.94 14.92
CA ALA A 331 34.65 11.15 15.71
C ALA A 331 33.35 11.96 15.67
N ASP A 332 33.01 12.65 16.77
CA ASP A 332 31.89 13.61 16.78
C ASP A 332 32.24 14.80 15.86
N GLY A 333 31.38 15.07 14.88
CA GLY A 333 31.54 16.20 13.98
C GLY A 333 31.70 17.55 14.68
N LYS A 334 31.17 17.72 15.91
CA LYS A 334 31.42 18.92 16.73
C LYS A 334 32.88 19.04 17.15
N LEU A 335 33.48 17.96 17.64
CA LEU A 335 34.88 17.92 18.05
C LEU A 335 35.79 18.18 16.84
N VAL A 336 35.52 17.51 15.71
CA VAL A 336 36.24 17.73 14.45
C VAL A 336 36.14 19.18 14.00
N SER A 337 34.94 19.78 14.04
CA SER A 337 34.72 21.19 13.71
C SER A 337 35.56 22.14 14.56
N GLN A 338 35.62 21.90 15.87
CA GLN A 338 36.39 22.70 16.81
C GLN A 338 37.90 22.59 16.54
N LEU A 339 38.41 21.38 16.36
CA LEU A 339 39.83 21.13 16.09
C LEU A 339 40.27 21.72 14.74
N VAL A 340 39.48 21.54 13.68
CA VAL A 340 39.75 22.13 12.36
C VAL A 340 39.80 23.65 12.45
N ARG A 341 38.84 24.27 13.15
CA ARG A 341 38.81 25.72 13.34
C ARG A 341 40.04 26.22 14.09
N LYS A 342 40.42 25.55 15.18
CA LYS A 342 41.59 25.91 15.99
C LYS A 342 42.87 25.83 15.16
N LYS A 343 43.08 24.74 14.42
CA LYS A 343 44.27 24.58 13.57
C LYS A 343 44.33 25.60 12.44
N ILE A 344 43.21 25.92 11.77
CA ILE A 344 43.20 26.97 10.74
C ILE A 344 43.64 28.33 11.33
N GLN A 345 43.22 28.66 12.55
CA GLN A 345 43.64 29.90 13.22
C GLN A 345 45.12 29.91 13.60
N GLU A 346 45.68 28.77 14.01
CA GLU A 346 47.12 28.61 14.31
C GLU A 346 47.99 28.79 13.05
N PHE A 347 47.53 28.35 11.86
CA PHE A 347 48.29 28.46 10.60
C PHE A 347 47.99 29.72 9.77
N SER A 348 46.95 30.48 10.13
CA SER A 348 46.59 31.76 9.48
C SER A 348 47.10 32.98 10.25
N SER A 349 47.60 32.79 11.47
CA SER A 349 48.35 33.78 12.26
C SER A 349 49.83 33.69 11.88
#